data_AF-A0A1Z4LMA2-F1
#
_entry.id   AF-A0A1Z4LMA2-F1
#
_cell.length_a   1.000
_cell.length_b   1.000
_cell.length_c   1.000
_cell.angle_alpha   90.00
_cell.angle_beta   90.00
_cell.angle_gamma   90.00
#
_symmetry.space_group_name_H-M   'P 1'
#
loop_
_entity.id
_entity.type
_entity.pdbx_description
1 polymer ?
#
loop_
_entity_poly.entity_id
_entity_poly.type
_entity_poly.pdbx_seq_one_letter_code
_entity_poly.pdbx_strand_id
1 'polypeptide(L)'
;MAAMLIRIALISIICFVLAGCLPSEQNKKASSPNPKIPKQSVEPKPKPKPKVEDQKIAVRNTNPLNYSGNFMTLIPTGQTNTQNNPLYRLSLYADGKLVHSFVSVSGRSITQDRNRHQSGTEAPLPDGKYTVATSAIPGSIAEAGDRFLPIQPKFQTGRSALGFHVDPSFERSNGEDGTAGCIGLTNREDLDKLLNFVATHKPKFLDVKILDNTNDNVARKGEG
;
A
#
# COMPACT_ATOMS: atom_id res chain seq x y z
N MET A 1 -44.24 -21.44 25.70
CA MET A 1 -44.07 -22.91 25.58
C MET A 1 -43.61 -23.23 24.16
N ALA A 2 -42.83 -24.30 23.99
CA ALA A 2 -42.01 -24.72 22.83
C ALA A 2 -40.63 -24.00 22.78
N ALA A 3 -39.55 -24.50 23.41
CA ALA A 3 -38.79 -25.75 23.21
C ALA A 3 -38.20 -25.84 21.79
N MET A 4 -36.91 -25.47 21.62
CA MET A 4 -35.71 -26.33 21.76
C MET A 4 -35.41 -27.10 20.48
N LEU A 5 -34.24 -26.88 19.87
CA LEU A 5 -33.39 -27.95 19.34
C LEU A 5 -31.97 -27.44 19.03
N ILE A 6 -31.06 -27.95 19.85
CA ILE A 6 -29.61 -27.84 19.81
C ILE A 6 -29.08 -28.75 18.69
N ARG A 7 -28.06 -28.30 17.95
CA ARG A 7 -27.14 -29.21 17.24
C ARG A 7 -25.70 -28.87 17.60
N ILE A 8 -25.18 -29.66 18.53
CA ILE A 8 -23.77 -29.82 18.85
C ILE A 8 -23.18 -30.73 17.78
N ALA A 9 -22.08 -30.29 17.14
CA ALA A 9 -21.22 -31.17 16.36
C ALA A 9 -19.84 -31.18 17.01
N LEU A 10 -19.56 -32.28 17.74
CA LEU A 10 -18.27 -32.70 18.24
C LEU A 10 -17.57 -33.50 17.13
N ILE A 11 -16.37 -33.09 16.72
CA ILE A 11 -15.43 -33.89 15.93
C ILE A 11 -14.06 -33.66 16.57
N SER A 12 -13.66 -34.50 17.52
CA SER A 12 -12.92 -35.76 17.38
C SER A 12 -11.45 -35.59 17.03
N ILE A 13 -10.67 -36.02 18.01
CA ILE A 13 -9.22 -36.08 18.19
C ILE A 13 -8.55 -36.94 17.11
N ILE A 14 -7.39 -36.49 16.61
CA ILE A 14 -6.32 -37.37 16.11
C ILE A 14 -5.00 -36.91 16.72
N CYS A 15 -4.50 -37.70 17.67
CA CYS A 15 -3.11 -37.73 18.10
C CYS A 15 -2.29 -38.53 17.08
N PHE A 16 -1.14 -38.01 16.65
CA PHE A 16 -0.03 -38.83 16.19
C PHE A 16 1.22 -38.47 16.98
N VAL A 17 1.77 -39.47 17.65
CA VAL A 17 3.02 -39.48 18.41
C VAL A 17 4.08 -40.21 17.59
N LEU A 18 5.36 -39.97 17.92
CA LEU A 18 6.61 -40.74 17.72
C LEU A 18 7.63 -39.95 16.84
N ALA A 19 8.72 -39.39 17.39
CA ALA A 19 9.91 -39.96 18.06
C ALA A 19 11.01 -40.43 17.08
N GLY A 20 12.27 -39.97 17.26
CA GLY A 20 13.46 -40.69 16.79
C GLY A 20 14.69 -39.88 16.32
N CYS A 21 15.67 -39.74 17.24
CA CYS A 21 17.13 -39.91 17.12
C CYS A 21 18.03 -39.26 16.01
N LEU A 22 19.04 -38.49 16.47
CA LEU A 22 20.44 -38.45 15.98
C LEU A 22 21.21 -39.76 16.38
N PRO A 23 22.42 -40.14 15.90
CA PRO A 23 23.62 -39.30 15.63
C PRO A 23 24.66 -39.78 14.55
N SER A 24 25.80 -39.06 14.47
CA SER A 24 27.18 -39.47 14.06
C SER A 24 27.45 -39.80 12.57
N GLU A 25 28.65 -39.67 11.97
CA GLU A 25 30.02 -39.48 12.46
C GLU A 25 30.97 -38.97 11.33
N GLN A 26 32.25 -38.81 11.70
CA GLN A 26 33.40 -38.18 11.04
C GLN A 26 33.85 -38.72 9.67
N ASN A 27 34.62 -37.92 8.91
CA ASN A 27 35.94 -38.38 8.46
C ASN A 27 36.95 -37.25 8.18
N LYS A 28 38.18 -37.49 8.64
CA LYS A 28 39.39 -36.66 8.53
C LYS A 28 40.11 -36.94 7.20
N LYS A 29 40.83 -35.95 6.65
CA LYS A 29 42.21 -36.17 6.16
C LYS A 29 42.99 -34.86 5.98
N ALA A 30 44.19 -34.84 6.53
CA ALA A 30 45.21 -33.82 6.36
C ALA A 30 46.30 -34.30 5.37
N SER A 31 46.93 -33.39 4.62
CA SER A 31 48.39 -33.33 4.35
C SER A 31 48.77 -32.24 3.32
N SER A 32 49.67 -31.35 3.76
CA SER A 32 50.55 -30.32 3.13
C SER A 32 51.15 -30.55 1.73
N PRO A 33 51.96 -29.61 1.15
CA PRO A 33 52.11 -28.15 1.39
C PRO A 33 52.15 -27.31 0.07
N ASN A 34 51.96 -25.99 0.13
CA ASN A 34 52.39 -25.07 -0.95
C ASN A 34 52.87 -23.71 -0.36
N PRO A 35 53.78 -22.99 -1.04
CA PRO A 35 54.70 -22.03 -0.43
C PRO A 35 54.09 -20.64 -0.22
N LYS A 36 54.72 -19.92 0.71
CA LYS A 36 54.48 -18.52 1.04
C LYS A 36 54.59 -17.62 -0.20
N ILE A 37 53.52 -16.91 -0.52
CA ILE A 37 53.51 -15.67 -1.32
C ILE A 37 52.75 -14.62 -0.50
N PRO A 38 53.30 -13.42 -0.25
CA PRO A 38 52.70 -12.45 0.66
C PRO A 38 51.45 -11.83 0.02
N LYS A 39 50.27 -12.05 0.62
CA LYS A 39 49.06 -11.29 0.28
C LYS A 39 49.00 -10.02 1.12
N GLN A 40 49.32 -8.94 0.44
CA GLN A 40 49.11 -7.56 0.82
C GLN A 40 47.64 -7.33 1.18
N SER A 41 47.41 -6.79 2.39
CA SER A 41 46.12 -6.34 2.88
C SER A 41 45.59 -5.24 1.95
N VAL A 42 44.47 -5.50 1.27
CA VAL A 42 43.67 -4.46 0.62
C VAL A 42 42.31 -4.49 1.29
N GLU A 43 42.15 -3.56 2.22
CA GLU A 43 40.91 -3.19 2.87
C GLU A 43 39.86 -2.84 1.81
N PRO A 44 38.67 -3.49 1.77
CA PRO A 44 37.64 -3.12 0.82
C PRO A 44 37.03 -1.78 1.22
N LYS A 45 37.38 -0.75 0.45
CA LYS A 45 36.81 0.60 0.49
C LYS A 45 35.27 0.51 0.52
N PRO A 46 34.59 1.11 1.50
CA PRO A 46 33.13 1.01 1.58
C PRO A 46 32.51 1.69 0.36
N LYS A 47 31.70 0.93 -0.40
CA LYS A 47 30.85 1.49 -1.46
C LYS A 47 29.95 2.57 -0.86
N PRO A 48 29.84 3.76 -1.46
CA PRO A 48 28.89 4.76 -0.98
C PRO A 48 27.49 4.18 -1.08
N LYS A 49 26.78 4.13 0.05
CA LYS A 49 25.33 3.89 0.07
C LYS A 49 24.67 4.95 -0.81
N PRO A 50 23.70 4.62 -1.69
CA PRO A 50 22.89 5.63 -2.31
C PRO A 50 22.20 6.40 -1.17
N LYS A 51 22.51 7.69 -1.03
CA LYS A 51 21.67 8.59 -0.25
C LYS A 51 20.31 8.56 -0.93
N VAL A 52 19.28 8.20 -0.19
CA VAL A 52 17.91 8.59 -0.51
C VAL A 52 17.91 10.11 -0.39
N GLU A 53 18.29 10.77 -1.48
CA GLU A 53 18.08 12.20 -1.64
C GLU A 53 16.57 12.42 -1.60
N ASP A 54 16.14 13.27 -0.68
CA ASP A 54 14.81 13.84 -0.64
C ASP A 54 14.47 14.30 -2.06
N GLN A 55 13.70 13.48 -2.79
CA GLN A 55 13.09 13.89 -4.04
C GLN A 55 12.01 14.90 -3.68
N LYS A 56 12.44 16.14 -3.43
CA LYS A 56 11.62 17.32 -3.57
C LYS A 56 11.25 17.39 -5.04
N ILE A 57 10.26 16.59 -5.43
CA ILE A 57 9.63 16.68 -6.74
C ILE A 57 9.22 18.14 -6.85
N ALA A 58 9.78 18.85 -7.82
CA ALA A 58 9.48 20.25 -8.07
C ALA A 58 8.04 20.33 -8.61
N VAL A 59 7.07 20.20 -7.70
CA VAL A 59 5.65 20.31 -7.99
C VAL A 59 5.35 21.80 -8.08
N ARG A 60 4.84 22.24 -9.23
CA ARG A 60 4.22 23.56 -9.33
C ARG A 60 3.18 23.68 -8.21
N ASN A 61 3.28 24.69 -7.35
CA ASN A 61 2.38 24.95 -6.20
C ASN A 61 0.91 25.24 -6.61
N THR A 62 0.53 24.92 -7.83
CA THR A 62 -0.78 25.20 -8.41
C THR A 62 -1.72 24.04 -8.16
N ASN A 63 -2.89 24.35 -7.63
CA ASN A 63 -4.03 23.46 -7.64
C ASN A 63 -4.39 23.10 -9.10
N PRO A 64 -4.21 21.84 -9.54
CA PRO A 64 -4.45 21.47 -10.93
C PRO A 64 -5.93 21.56 -11.35
N LEU A 65 -6.83 21.74 -10.38
CA LEU A 65 -8.28 21.62 -10.58
C LEU A 65 -9.05 22.89 -10.18
N ASN A 66 -8.35 23.98 -9.84
CA ASN A 66 -8.94 25.28 -9.45
C ASN A 66 -10.01 25.21 -8.34
N TYR A 67 -9.98 24.17 -7.50
CA TYR A 67 -10.80 24.07 -6.30
C TYR A 67 -10.45 25.11 -5.23
N SER A 68 -11.46 25.51 -4.45
CA SER A 68 -11.30 26.41 -3.30
C SER A 68 -11.51 25.71 -1.97
N GLY A 69 -10.82 26.20 -0.93
CA GLY A 69 -10.85 25.62 0.41
C GLY A 69 -9.97 24.38 0.56
N ASN A 70 -10.32 23.54 1.53
CA ASN A 70 -9.51 22.38 1.92
C ASN A 70 -9.95 21.12 1.16
N PHE A 71 -9.03 20.45 0.50
CA PHE A 71 -9.30 19.21 -0.24
C PHE A 71 -8.01 18.39 -0.42
N MET A 72 -8.15 17.18 -0.94
CA MET A 72 -7.03 16.33 -1.30
C MET A 72 -7.17 15.82 -2.74
N THR A 73 -6.06 15.45 -3.37
CA THR A 73 -6.06 14.79 -4.68
C THR A 73 -5.15 13.58 -4.69
N LEU A 74 -5.51 12.54 -5.44
CA LEU A 74 -4.68 11.37 -5.70
C LEU A 74 -4.47 11.22 -7.21
N ILE A 75 -3.23 11.37 -7.67
CA ILE A 75 -2.87 11.41 -9.10
C ILE A 75 -1.63 10.55 -9.36
N PRO A 76 -1.55 9.76 -10.44
CA PRO A 76 -0.39 8.99 -10.85
C PRO A 76 0.86 9.85 -10.94
N THR A 77 1.99 9.30 -10.51
CA THR A 77 3.29 9.93 -10.75
C THR A 77 3.91 9.52 -12.09
N GLY A 78 3.37 8.47 -12.73
CA GLY A 78 3.97 7.82 -13.89
C GLY A 78 5.17 6.93 -13.53
N GLN A 79 5.41 6.69 -12.23
CA GLN A 79 6.50 5.85 -11.73
C GLN A 79 5.95 4.60 -11.03
N THR A 80 6.81 3.62 -10.83
CA THR A 80 6.52 2.42 -10.02
C THR A 80 7.57 2.26 -8.93
N ASN A 81 7.24 1.55 -7.85
CA ASN A 81 8.24 1.13 -6.86
C ASN A 81 9.01 -0.11 -7.33
N THR A 82 9.87 -0.64 -6.46
CA THR A 82 10.70 -1.83 -6.74
C THR A 82 9.91 -3.12 -6.97
N GLN A 83 8.65 -3.19 -6.52
CA GLN A 83 7.74 -4.31 -6.71
C GLN A 83 6.74 -4.09 -7.87
N ASN A 84 7.00 -3.08 -8.71
CA ASN A 84 6.17 -2.67 -9.85
C ASN A 84 4.78 -2.13 -9.49
N ASN A 85 4.54 -1.74 -8.24
CA ASN A 85 3.32 -1.05 -7.87
C ASN A 85 3.35 0.39 -8.42
N PRO A 86 2.32 0.84 -9.16
CA PRO A 86 2.20 2.23 -9.56
C PRO A 86 2.19 3.15 -8.35
N LEU A 87 2.96 4.23 -8.45
CA LEU A 87 3.05 5.25 -7.43
C LEU A 87 2.07 6.39 -7.73
N TYR A 88 1.38 6.83 -6.68
CA TYR A 88 0.43 7.92 -6.71
C TYR A 88 0.87 9.02 -5.77
N ARG A 89 0.71 10.27 -6.20
CA ARG A 89 0.87 11.45 -5.35
C ARG A 89 -0.45 11.75 -4.65
N LEU A 90 -0.47 11.61 -3.34
CA LEU A 90 -1.51 12.18 -2.49
C LEU A 90 -1.11 13.61 -2.15
N SER A 91 -1.88 14.61 -2.59
CA SER A 91 -1.60 16.02 -2.33
C SER A 91 -2.65 16.61 -1.39
N LEU A 92 -2.19 17.38 -0.40
CA LEU A 92 -3.02 18.04 0.60
C LEU A 92 -3.10 19.54 0.30
N TYR A 93 -4.31 20.09 0.19
CA TYR A 93 -4.53 21.49 -0.09
C TYR A 93 -5.29 22.16 1.05
N ALA A 94 -4.74 23.25 1.59
CA ALA A 94 -5.44 24.14 2.52
C ALA A 94 -5.70 25.48 1.82
N ASP A 95 -6.94 25.94 1.82
CA ASP A 95 -7.36 27.16 1.12
C ASP A 95 -6.88 27.23 -0.35
N GLY A 96 -6.92 26.09 -1.05
CA GLY A 96 -6.46 25.99 -2.44
C GLY A 96 -4.94 25.93 -2.64
N LYS A 97 -4.14 26.05 -1.58
CA LYS A 97 -2.67 25.99 -1.64
C LYS A 97 -2.17 24.61 -1.26
N LEU A 98 -1.25 24.06 -2.04
CA LEU A 98 -0.56 22.80 -1.70
C LEU A 98 0.23 23.00 -0.40
N VAL A 99 -0.12 22.25 0.64
CA VAL A 99 0.59 22.29 1.94
C VAL A 99 1.50 21.08 2.14
N HIS A 100 1.18 19.94 1.53
CA HIS A 100 2.00 18.74 1.60
C HIS A 100 1.67 17.77 0.47
N SER A 101 2.57 16.82 0.21
CA SER A 101 2.26 15.67 -0.64
C SER A 101 3.04 14.43 -0.22
N PHE A 102 2.43 13.26 -0.39
CA PHE A 102 3.02 11.96 -0.10
C PHE A 102 3.10 11.11 -1.35
N VAL A 103 4.02 10.15 -1.34
CA VAL A 103 3.98 8.98 -2.23
C VAL A 103 3.04 7.96 -1.59
N SER A 104 2.26 7.28 -2.42
CA SER A 104 1.31 6.26 -2.01
C SER A 104 1.15 5.19 -3.09
N VAL A 105 0.57 4.06 -2.71
CA VAL A 105 0.18 2.96 -3.59
C VAL A 105 -1.33 2.71 -3.47
N SER A 106 -1.92 2.12 -4.50
CA SER A 106 -3.29 1.60 -4.45
C SER A 106 -3.43 0.43 -5.40
N GLY A 107 -4.01 -0.67 -4.90
CA GLY A 107 -3.95 -1.95 -5.60
C GLY A 107 -2.56 -2.57 -5.51
N ARG A 108 -2.44 -3.84 -5.89
CA ARG A 108 -1.17 -4.55 -6.10
C ARG A 108 -0.81 -4.49 -7.58
N SER A 109 0.45 -4.77 -7.92
CA SER A 109 0.95 -4.65 -9.30
C SER A 109 0.20 -5.56 -10.27
N ILE A 110 -0.21 -6.74 -9.79
CA ILE A 110 -0.98 -7.74 -10.53
C ILE A 110 -2.50 -7.47 -10.60
N THR A 111 -2.98 -6.40 -9.97
CA THR A 111 -4.43 -6.09 -9.88
C THR A 111 -4.82 -4.78 -10.54
N GLN A 112 -3.85 -4.04 -11.12
CA GLN A 112 -4.07 -2.71 -11.68
C GLN A 112 -5.13 -2.67 -12.79
N ASP A 113 -5.19 -3.72 -13.63
CA ASP A 113 -6.11 -3.80 -14.77
C ASP A 113 -7.47 -4.44 -14.43
N ARG A 114 -7.69 -4.83 -13.16
CA ARG A 114 -8.96 -5.45 -12.75
C ARG A 114 -10.05 -4.39 -12.61
N ASN A 115 -11.31 -4.82 -12.63
CA ASN A 115 -12.45 -3.91 -12.52
C ASN A 115 -12.42 -3.14 -11.19
N ARG A 116 -12.15 -1.84 -11.27
CA ARG A 116 -12.06 -0.93 -10.12
C ARG A 116 -13.40 -0.65 -9.45
N HIS A 117 -14.53 -0.88 -10.12
CA HIS A 117 -15.87 -0.67 -9.56
C HIS A 117 -16.46 -1.91 -8.89
N GLN A 118 -15.80 -3.07 -8.97
CA GLN A 118 -16.28 -4.34 -8.41
C GLN A 118 -15.56 -4.66 -7.08
N SER A 119 -16.30 -5.11 -6.07
CA SER A 119 -15.72 -5.56 -4.79
C SER A 119 -14.87 -6.83 -4.96
N GLY A 120 -13.87 -7.00 -4.09
CA GLY A 120 -13.02 -8.20 -4.06
C GLY A 120 -12.02 -8.33 -5.22
N THR A 121 -11.92 -7.33 -6.11
CA THR A 121 -10.94 -7.37 -7.20
C THR A 121 -9.53 -6.98 -6.77
N GLU A 122 -9.39 -6.34 -5.59
CA GLU A 122 -8.14 -5.74 -5.11
C GLU A 122 -7.54 -4.72 -6.09
N ALA A 123 -8.31 -4.28 -7.08
CA ALA A 123 -7.92 -3.22 -7.99
C ALA A 123 -7.76 -1.90 -7.21
N PRO A 124 -6.98 -0.93 -7.73
CA PRO A 124 -6.96 0.41 -7.17
C PRO A 124 -8.39 0.95 -6.95
N LEU A 125 -8.60 1.80 -5.95
CA LEU A 125 -9.89 2.47 -5.78
C LEU A 125 -10.31 3.18 -7.09
N PRO A 126 -11.61 3.26 -7.44
CA PRO A 126 -12.08 3.88 -8.68
C PRO A 126 -11.90 5.40 -8.70
N ASP A 127 -12.00 6.01 -9.88
CA ASP A 127 -11.87 7.46 -10.03
C ASP A 127 -13.13 8.18 -9.56
N GLY A 128 -12.95 9.41 -9.07
CA GLY A 128 -14.03 10.27 -8.65
C GLY A 128 -13.81 10.92 -7.29
N LYS A 129 -14.87 11.56 -6.79
CA LYS A 129 -14.84 12.27 -5.51
C LYS A 129 -15.28 11.37 -4.36
N TYR A 130 -14.60 11.51 -3.24
CA TYR A 130 -14.87 10.78 -2.01
C TYR A 130 -15.10 11.77 -0.87
N THR A 131 -16.01 11.43 0.05
CA THR A 131 -15.98 12.02 1.39
C THR A 131 -14.87 11.37 2.20
N VAL A 132 -14.31 12.12 3.14
CA VAL A 132 -13.23 11.68 4.01
C VAL A 132 -13.75 11.74 5.44
N ALA A 133 -13.57 10.67 6.20
CA ALA A 133 -13.92 10.66 7.62
C ALA A 133 -13.12 11.74 8.38
N THR A 134 -13.66 12.22 9.49
CA THR A 134 -13.01 13.26 10.30
C THR A 134 -11.97 12.71 11.27
N SER A 135 -11.92 11.39 11.45
CA SER A 135 -11.03 10.71 12.39
C SER A 135 -10.73 9.29 11.92
N ALA A 136 -9.56 8.78 12.28
CA ALA A 136 -9.20 7.37 12.07
C ALA A 136 -9.93 6.43 13.04
N ILE A 137 -10.04 5.17 12.64
CA ILE A 137 -10.52 4.03 13.40
C ILE A 137 -9.46 2.91 13.35
N PRO A 138 -9.53 1.89 14.22
CA PRO A 138 -8.72 0.69 14.05
C PRO A 138 -8.99 0.00 12.71
N GLY A 139 -7.95 -0.52 12.05
CA GLY A 139 -8.09 -1.31 10.83
C GLY A 139 -8.81 -2.64 11.08
N SER A 140 -9.65 -3.06 10.14
CA SER A 140 -10.41 -4.32 10.23
C SER A 140 -9.68 -5.54 9.65
N ILE A 141 -8.53 -5.33 9.00
CA ILE A 141 -7.68 -6.35 8.38
C ILE A 141 -6.21 -6.08 8.70
N ALA A 142 -5.37 -7.11 8.64
CA ALA A 142 -3.94 -6.99 8.93
C ALA A 142 -3.24 -5.92 8.07
N GLU A 143 -3.61 -5.80 6.80
CA GLU A 143 -3.08 -4.80 5.86
C GLU A 143 -3.35 -3.35 6.33
N ALA A 144 -4.51 -3.10 6.95
CA ALA A 144 -4.94 -1.76 7.39
C ALA A 144 -4.30 -1.33 8.72
N GLY A 145 -3.66 -2.25 9.44
CA GLY A 145 -2.94 -1.96 10.68
C GLY A 145 -3.81 -1.36 11.79
N ASP A 146 -3.16 -0.57 12.66
CA ASP A 146 -3.76 0.00 13.86
C ASP A 146 -4.59 1.27 13.60
N ARG A 147 -4.38 1.94 12.47
CA ARG A 147 -5.03 3.20 12.13
C ARG A 147 -5.44 3.24 10.66
N PHE A 148 -6.73 3.40 10.45
CA PHE A 148 -7.39 3.46 9.17
C PHE A 148 -8.27 4.70 9.10
N LEU A 149 -8.12 5.52 8.06
CA LEU A 149 -8.96 6.69 7.82
C LEU A 149 -9.96 6.37 6.68
N PRO A 150 -11.25 6.12 6.99
CA PRO A 150 -12.22 5.75 5.96
C PRO A 150 -12.49 6.86 4.95
N ILE A 151 -12.76 6.46 3.71
CA ILE A 151 -13.32 7.31 2.66
C ILE A 151 -14.55 6.65 2.06
N GLN A 152 -15.52 7.45 1.61
CA GLN A 152 -16.75 6.95 0.99
C GLN A 152 -16.92 7.56 -0.42
N PRO A 153 -17.07 6.74 -1.47
CA PRO A 153 -17.40 7.21 -2.81
C PRO A 153 -18.64 8.11 -2.81
N LYS A 154 -18.59 9.24 -3.52
CA LYS A 154 -19.77 10.11 -3.79
C LYS A 154 -20.49 9.75 -5.09
N PHE A 155 -20.27 8.53 -5.58
CA PHE A 155 -20.77 8.01 -6.84
C PHE A 155 -21.13 6.53 -6.68
N GLN A 156 -21.94 6.01 -7.59
CA GLN A 156 -22.36 4.62 -7.58
C GLN A 156 -21.17 3.70 -7.90
N THR A 157 -20.87 2.76 -7.00
CA THR A 157 -19.84 1.74 -7.22
C THR A 157 -20.12 0.54 -6.31
N GLY A 158 -19.64 -0.64 -6.71
CA GLY A 158 -19.67 -1.84 -5.86
C GLY A 158 -18.55 -1.87 -4.81
N ARG A 159 -17.69 -0.84 -4.76
CA ARG A 159 -16.58 -0.75 -3.80
C ARG A 159 -17.02 -0.14 -2.48
N SER A 160 -16.52 -0.73 -1.39
CA SER A 160 -16.69 -0.25 -0.02
C SER A 160 -15.39 -0.50 0.77
N ALA A 161 -15.39 -0.14 2.06
CA ALA A 161 -14.25 -0.34 2.97
C ALA A 161 -12.91 0.24 2.46
N LEU A 162 -12.99 1.37 1.76
CA LEU A 162 -11.82 2.10 1.25
C LEU A 162 -11.35 3.12 2.28
N GLY A 163 -10.05 3.40 2.28
CA GLY A 163 -9.48 4.39 3.20
C GLY A 163 -7.99 4.54 3.02
N PHE A 164 -7.40 5.32 3.93
CA PHE A 164 -5.95 5.48 4.06
C PHE A 164 -5.42 4.65 5.22
N HIS A 165 -4.28 4.01 5.04
CA HIS A 165 -3.51 3.37 6.10
C HIS A 165 -2.04 3.29 5.66
N VAL A 166 -1.16 2.82 6.55
CA VAL A 166 0.20 2.45 6.16
C VAL A 166 0.17 1.11 5.46
N ASP A 167 0.85 0.98 4.32
CA ASP A 167 1.15 -0.32 3.73
C ASP A 167 2.38 -0.92 4.45
N PRO A 168 2.21 -1.96 5.29
CA PRO A 168 3.32 -2.57 6.02
C PRO A 168 4.28 -3.34 5.10
N SER A 169 3.90 -3.60 3.85
CA SER A 169 4.65 -4.35 2.86
C SER A 169 5.30 -3.46 1.79
N PHE A 170 5.21 -2.13 1.91
CA PHE A 170 5.82 -1.21 0.95
C PHE A 170 7.33 -1.48 0.79
N GLU A 171 7.73 -1.66 -0.46
CA GLU A 171 9.04 -2.09 -0.99
C GLU A 171 9.56 -3.44 -0.48
N ARG A 172 8.69 -4.29 0.07
CA ARG A 172 9.08 -5.63 0.54
C ARG A 172 8.80 -6.69 -0.52
N SER A 173 9.78 -7.52 -0.80
CA SER A 173 9.62 -8.71 -1.64
C SER A 173 9.01 -9.89 -0.86
N ASN A 174 7.83 -9.67 -0.27
CA ASN A 174 7.06 -10.69 0.46
C ASN A 174 5.77 -11.10 -0.27
N GLY A 175 5.51 -10.55 -1.46
CA GLY A 175 4.30 -10.80 -2.26
C GLY A 175 3.09 -9.95 -1.86
N GLU A 176 3.22 -9.08 -0.85
CA GLU A 176 2.11 -8.31 -0.28
C GLU A 176 2.26 -6.79 -0.46
N ASP A 177 3.27 -6.33 -1.21
CA ASP A 177 3.46 -4.90 -1.52
C ASP A 177 2.29 -4.33 -2.33
N GLY A 178 1.75 -3.20 -1.89
CA GLY A 178 0.52 -2.62 -2.39
C GLY A 178 -0.64 -2.84 -1.43
N THR A 179 -1.85 -2.57 -1.91
CA THR A 179 -3.07 -2.69 -1.09
C THR A 179 -4.13 -3.49 -1.80
N ALA A 180 -5.16 -3.92 -1.06
CA ALA A 180 -6.42 -4.42 -1.63
C ALA A 180 -7.29 -3.31 -2.27
N GLY A 181 -6.67 -2.19 -2.66
CA GLY A 181 -7.30 -1.03 -3.31
C GLY A 181 -7.52 0.17 -2.40
N CYS A 182 -7.14 0.11 -1.13
CA CYS A 182 -6.99 1.28 -0.26
C CYS A 182 -5.86 2.19 -0.75
N ILE A 183 -5.70 3.36 -0.11
CA ILE A 183 -4.56 4.24 -0.34
C ILE A 183 -3.51 3.93 0.72
N GLY A 184 -2.47 3.21 0.32
CA GLY A 184 -1.36 2.83 1.20
C GLY A 184 -0.30 3.92 1.25
N LEU A 185 -0.07 4.50 2.43
CA LEU A 185 1.07 5.36 2.71
C LEU A 185 2.30 4.51 3.03
N THR A 186 3.48 5.02 2.71
CA THR A 186 4.74 4.26 2.79
C THR A 186 5.26 4.09 4.22
N ASN A 187 4.81 4.94 5.14
CA ASN A 187 5.29 4.94 6.52
C ASN A 187 4.26 5.59 7.49
N ARG A 188 4.48 5.37 8.79
CA ARG A 188 3.59 5.88 9.86
C ARG A 188 3.61 7.41 10.00
N GLU A 189 4.74 8.05 9.75
CA GLU A 189 4.88 9.50 9.88
C GLU A 189 3.99 10.23 8.86
N ASP A 190 3.92 9.72 7.64
CA ASP A 190 3.03 10.25 6.61
C ASP A 190 1.56 10.07 6.97
N LEU A 191 1.20 8.94 7.59
CA LEU A 191 -0.14 8.76 8.13
C LEU A 191 -0.43 9.77 9.24
N ASP A 192 0.51 10.01 10.15
CA ASP A 192 0.33 11.03 11.21
C ASP A 192 0.10 12.43 10.62
N LYS A 193 0.88 12.82 9.61
CA LYS A 193 0.71 14.10 8.90
C LYS A 193 -0.66 14.19 8.21
N LEU A 194 -1.08 13.12 7.54
CA LEU A 194 -2.41 13.05 6.91
C LEU A 194 -3.52 13.20 7.95
N LEU A 195 -3.47 12.44 9.04
CA LEU A 195 -4.48 12.49 10.09
C LEU A 195 -4.57 13.86 10.75
N ASN A 196 -3.41 14.48 11.01
CA ASN A 196 -3.37 15.85 11.53
C ASN A 196 -4.00 16.84 10.55
N PHE A 197 -3.67 16.75 9.25
CA PHE A 197 -4.30 17.60 8.23
C PHE A 197 -5.81 17.43 8.19
N VAL A 198 -6.33 16.19 8.24
CA VAL A 198 -7.78 15.94 8.24
C VAL A 198 -8.44 16.51 9.49
N ALA A 199 -7.85 16.34 10.66
CA ALA A 199 -8.37 16.87 11.92
C ALA A 199 -8.40 18.41 11.92
N THR A 200 -7.33 19.06 11.43
CA THR A 200 -7.20 20.53 11.41
C THR A 200 -8.06 21.17 10.33
N HIS A 201 -7.99 20.65 9.10
CA HIS A 201 -8.52 21.34 7.92
C HIS A 201 -9.86 20.79 7.44
N LYS A 202 -10.29 19.60 7.89
CA LYS A 202 -11.57 18.97 7.54
C LYS A 202 -11.83 19.04 6.02
N PRO A 203 -11.00 18.39 5.19
CA PRO A 203 -11.09 18.51 3.74
C PRO A 203 -12.48 18.13 3.23
N LYS A 204 -13.00 18.92 2.28
CA LYS A 204 -14.35 18.74 1.73
C LYS A 204 -14.48 17.43 0.94
N PHE A 205 -13.40 17.01 0.28
CA PHE A 205 -13.34 15.79 -0.51
C PHE A 205 -11.88 15.36 -0.76
N LEU A 206 -11.74 14.10 -1.14
CA LEU A 206 -10.61 13.59 -1.92
C LEU A 206 -11.07 13.45 -3.38
N ASP A 207 -10.25 13.92 -4.32
CA ASP A 207 -10.47 13.73 -5.76
C ASP A 207 -9.45 12.73 -6.32
N VAL A 208 -9.93 11.61 -6.84
CA VAL A 208 -9.09 10.50 -7.33
C VAL A 208 -9.09 10.48 -8.85
N LYS A 209 -7.89 10.46 -9.43
CA LYS A 209 -7.64 10.38 -10.87
C LYS A 209 -6.47 9.45 -11.17
N ILE A 210 -6.66 8.15 -11.00
CA ILE A 210 -5.67 7.09 -11.21
C ILE A 210 -5.55 6.68 -12.68
N LEU A 211 -6.60 6.82 -13.49
CA LEU A 211 -6.50 6.67 -14.94
C LEU A 211 -6.42 8.06 -15.58
N ASP A 212 -5.25 8.40 -16.09
CA ASP A 212 -5.10 9.28 -17.24
C ASP A 212 -4.10 8.60 -18.18
N ASN A 213 -4.45 8.52 -19.46
CA ASN A 213 -3.72 7.93 -20.60
C ASN A 213 -4.20 6.56 -21.11
N THR A 214 -5.51 6.27 -21.20
CA THR A 214 -6.08 5.45 -22.29
C THR A 214 -7.62 5.48 -22.28
N ASN A 215 -8.20 6.09 -23.31
CA ASN A 215 -9.52 5.76 -23.87
C ASN A 215 -10.81 6.16 -23.11
N ASP A 216 -11.02 7.46 -22.88
CA ASP A 216 -12.37 8.05 -22.73
C ASP A 216 -13.25 7.98 -24.01
N ASN A 217 -12.81 7.26 -25.05
CA ASN A 217 -13.54 7.07 -26.31
C ASN A 217 -14.23 5.71 -26.45
N VAL A 218 -14.13 4.80 -25.48
CA VAL A 218 -14.75 3.45 -25.61
C VAL A 218 -16.08 3.32 -24.87
N ALA A 219 -16.35 4.14 -23.86
CA ALA A 219 -17.60 4.05 -23.08
C ALA A 219 -18.81 4.78 -23.71
N ARG A 220 -18.70 5.33 -24.93
CA ARG A 220 -19.81 5.99 -25.67
C ARG A 220 -20.19 5.34 -27.01
N LYS A 221 -19.70 4.14 -27.31
CA LYS A 221 -20.14 3.34 -28.46
C LYS A 221 -20.68 2.00 -27.98
N GLY A 222 -21.92 2.00 -27.49
CA GLY A 222 -22.60 0.78 -27.05
C GLY A 222 -24.12 0.87 -27.03
N GLU A 223 -24.72 1.97 -27.49
CA GLU A 223 -26.16 2.07 -27.70
C GLU A 223 -26.39 2.82 -29.02
N GLY A 224 -26.77 2.08 -30.05
CA GLY A 224 -27.05 2.53 -31.41
C GLY A 224 -27.39 1.33 -32.28
#